data_AF-A0A1H3X635-F1
#
_entry.id   AF-A0A1H3X635-F1
#
_cell.length_a   1.000
_cell.length_b   1.000
_cell.length_c   1.000
_cell.angle_alpha   90.00
_cell.angle_beta   90.00
_cell.angle_gamma   90.00
#
_symmetry.space_group_name_H-M   'P 1'
#
loop_
_entity.id
_entity.type
_entity.pdbx_description
1 polymer ?
#
loop_
_entity_poly.entity_id
_entity_poly.type
_entity_poly.pdbx_seq_one_letter_code
_entity_poly.pdbx_strand_id
1 'polypeptide(L)'
;MAKVYISLLVMALTIYAIRLVPFLFLRKPIRNVWFKSFLYYVPYVTLAVMTFPAILTATDQPLAGGAALIAGLVMAWVRGDLFTVAITCCVVVFIVGLIF
;
A
#
# COMPACT_ATOMS: atom_id res chain seq x y z
N MET A 1 12.18 -30.64 25.24
CA MET A 1 11.54 -29.32 25.33
C MET A 1 12.52 -28.15 25.11
N ALA A 2 13.72 -28.13 25.69
CA ALA A 2 14.70 -27.03 25.50
C ALA A 2 15.14 -26.76 24.05
N LYS A 3 15.26 -27.79 23.19
CA LYS A 3 15.64 -27.63 21.77
C LYS A 3 14.63 -26.79 20.96
N VAL A 4 13.33 -26.89 21.30
CA VAL A 4 12.25 -26.15 20.62
C VAL A 4 12.32 -24.66 20.97
N TYR A 5 12.62 -24.33 22.24
CA TYR A 5 12.82 -22.96 22.68
C TYR A 5 14.07 -22.32 22.03
N ILE A 6 15.16 -23.09 21.89
CA ILE A 6 16.37 -22.63 21.20
C ILE A 6 16.09 -22.37 19.71
N SER A 7 15.35 -23.26 19.03
CA SER A 7 15.01 -23.05 17.62
C SER A 7 14.03 -21.88 17.42
N LEU A 8 13.11 -21.64 18.35
CA LEU A 8 12.24 -20.46 18.34
C LEU A 8 13.03 -19.16 18.52
N LEU A 9 14.00 -19.15 19.44
CA LEU A 9 14.85 -18.00 19.69
C LEU A 9 15.74 -17.69 18.49
N VAL A 10 16.34 -18.72 17.88
CA VAL A 10 17.11 -18.56 16.64
C VAL A 10 16.21 -18.06 15.52
N MET A 11 15.06 -18.68 15.27
CA MET A 11 14.12 -18.24 14.23
C MET A 11 13.69 -16.78 14.42
N ALA A 12 13.33 -16.38 15.65
CA ALA A 12 12.97 -15.00 15.96
C ALA A 12 14.14 -14.04 15.72
N LEU A 13 15.35 -14.40 16.15
CA LEU A 13 16.55 -13.60 15.95
C LEU A 13 16.87 -13.42 14.45
N THR A 14 16.82 -14.49 13.66
CA THR A 14 17.14 -14.43 12.23
C THR A 14 16.12 -13.60 11.47
N ILE A 15 14.82 -13.74 11.77
CA ILE A 15 13.74 -12.96 11.12
C ILE A 15 13.86 -11.48 11.49
N TYR A 16 14.08 -11.17 12.76
CA TYR A 16 14.25 -9.78 13.20
C TYR A 16 15.54 -9.19 12.65
N ALA A 17 16.65 -9.92 12.62
CA ALA A 17 17.90 -9.44 12.04
C ALA A 17 17.73 -9.09 10.55
N ILE A 18 17.17 -10.00 9.73
CA ILE A 18 16.99 -9.76 8.30
C ILE A 18 15.97 -8.65 7.99
N ARG A 19 14.99 -8.40 8.86
CA ARG A 19 14.04 -7.27 8.68
C ARG A 19 14.57 -5.93 9.20
N LEU A 20 15.32 -5.95 10.29
CA LEU A 20 15.87 -4.75 10.92
C LEU A 20 17.14 -4.25 10.22
N VAL A 21 17.97 -5.14 9.68
CA VAL A 21 19.19 -4.78 8.92
C VAL A 21 18.90 -3.86 7.73
N PRO A 22 17.95 -4.15 6.82
CA PRO A 22 17.62 -3.24 5.74
C PRO A 22 17.03 -1.92 6.27
N PHE A 23 16.20 -1.96 7.32
CA PHE A 23 15.63 -0.77 7.94
C PHE A 23 16.68 0.12 8.61
N LEU A 24 17.73 -0.47 9.20
CA LEU A 24 18.82 0.25 9.86
C LEU A 24 19.80 0.84 8.83
N PHE A 25 20.06 0.14 7.73
CA PHE A 25 20.95 0.61 6.67
C PHE A 25 20.32 1.73 5.83
N LEU A 26 19.00 1.68 5.59
CA LEU A 26 18.23 2.76 4.95
C LEU A 26 18.11 4.03 5.83
N ARG A 27 18.48 3.98 7.11
CA ARG A 27 18.51 5.16 8.00
C ARG A 27 19.70 6.08 7.72
N LYS A 28 20.72 5.64 6.97
CA LYS A 28 21.77 6.55 6.52
C LYS A 28 21.18 7.50 5.48
N PRO A 29 21.14 8.82 5.73
CA PRO A 29 20.63 9.76 4.75
C PRO A 29 21.50 9.65 3.51
N ILE A 30 20.93 9.12 2.43
CA ILE A 30 21.60 9.10 1.13
C ILE A 30 21.79 10.56 0.73
N ARG A 31 23.03 11.04 0.85
CA ARG A 31 23.43 12.44 0.65
C ARG A 31 23.27 12.91 -0.80
N ASN A 32 23.01 11.98 -1.72
CA ASN A 32 22.78 12.26 -3.13
C ASN A 32 21.27 12.27 -3.46
N VAL A 33 20.76 13.44 -3.89
CA VAL A 33 19.36 13.69 -4.26
C VAL A 33 18.80 12.73 -5.31
N TRP A 34 19.64 12.21 -6.19
CA TRP A 34 19.25 11.27 -7.24
C TRP A 34 18.79 9.92 -6.69
N PHE A 35 19.59 9.29 -5.83
CA PHE A 35 19.24 7.99 -5.24
C PHE A 35 18.09 8.09 -4.23
N LYS A 36 18.00 9.21 -3.50
CA LYS A 36 16.88 9.47 -2.60
C LYS A 36 15.56 9.62 -3.37
N SER A 37 15.56 10.38 -4.47
CA SER A 37 14.36 10.53 -5.29
C SER A 37 13.99 9.22 -5.97
N PHE A 38 14.96 8.47 -6.49
CA PHE A 38 14.71 7.18 -7.14
C PHE A 38 14.11 6.15 -6.16
N LEU A 39 14.69 5.98 -4.97
CA LEU A 39 14.21 5.00 -4.00
C LEU A 39 12.89 5.41 -3.32
N TYR A 40 12.53 6.69 -3.33
CA TYR A 40 11.23 7.15 -2.84
C TYR A 40 10.13 6.99 -3.90
N TYR A 41 10.46 7.25 -5.17
CA TYR A 41 9.49 7.15 -6.26
C TYR A 41 9.19 5.71 -6.69
N VAL A 42 10.20 4.83 -6.78
CA VAL A 42 10.02 3.44 -7.25
C VAL A 42 8.95 2.67 -6.45
N PRO A 43 9.05 2.52 -5.12
CA PRO A 43 8.06 1.78 -4.34
C PRO A 43 6.68 2.45 -4.34
N TYR A 44 6.61 3.78 -4.43
CA TYR A 44 5.32 4.47 -4.47
C TYR A 44 4.61 4.28 -5.82
N VAL A 45 5.36 4.36 -6.92
CA VAL A 45 4.85 4.10 -8.27
C VAL A 45 4.46 2.64 -8.43
N THR A 46 5.23 1.69 -7.89
CA THR A 46 4.86 0.27 -7.94
C THR A 46 3.63 -0.05 -7.09
N LEU A 47 3.47 0.59 -5.91
CA LEU A 47 2.24 0.47 -5.11
C LEU A 47 1.02 0.95 -5.89
N ALA A 48 1.13 2.12 -6.53
CA ALA A 48 0.08 2.67 -7.38
C ALA A 48 -0.24 1.73 -8.56
N VAL A 49 0.78 1.20 -9.24
CA VAL A 49 0.59 0.27 -10.36
C VAL A 49 0.02 -1.08 -9.91
N MET A 50 0.13 -1.46 -8.64
CA MET A 50 -0.58 -2.65 -8.14
C MET A 50 -2.05 -2.36 -7.80
N THR A 51 -2.36 -1.18 -7.29
CA THR A 51 -3.72 -0.83 -6.83
C THR A 51 -4.61 -0.32 -7.96
N PHE A 52 -4.09 0.53 -8.85
CA PHE A 52 -4.86 1.12 -9.95
C PHE A 52 -5.50 0.09 -10.89
N PRO A 53 -4.77 -0.91 -11.44
CA PRO A 53 -5.38 -1.91 -12.31
C PRO A 53 -6.35 -2.81 -11.54
N ALA A 54 -6.04 -3.18 -10.29
CA ALA A 54 -6.92 -4.02 -9.49
C ALA A 54 -8.30 -3.37 -9.26
N ILE A 55 -8.36 -2.06 -9.06
CA ILE A 55 -9.63 -1.33 -8.92
C ILE A 55 -10.43 -1.31 -10.22
N LEU A 56 -9.75 -1.18 -11.36
CA LEU A 56 -10.39 -1.17 -12.68
C LEU A 56 -10.86 -2.56 -13.12
N THR A 57 -10.17 -3.63 -12.74
CA THR A 57 -10.50 -5.01 -13.14
C THR A 57 -11.40 -5.74 -12.14
N ALA A 58 -11.48 -5.29 -10.89
CA ALA A 58 -12.39 -5.87 -9.90
C ALA A 58 -13.87 -5.51 -10.14
N THR A 59 -14.15 -4.58 -11.06
CA THR A 59 -15.52 -4.16 -11.40
C THR A 59 -15.85 -4.65 -12.82
N ASP A 60 -17.01 -5.27 -13.01
CA ASP A 60 -17.49 -5.82 -14.30
C ASP A 60 -17.48 -4.79 -15.44
N GLN A 61 -17.57 -3.50 -15.11
CA GLN A 61 -17.48 -2.41 -16.09
C GLN A 61 -16.33 -1.44 -15.74
N PRO A 62 -15.35 -1.24 -16.65
CA PRO A 62 -14.20 -0.36 -16.42
C PRO A 62 -14.58 1.11 -16.21
N LEU A 63 -15.78 1.51 -16.66
CA LEU A 63 -16.36 2.84 -16.43
C LEU A 63 -16.73 3.10 -14.95
N ALA A 64 -17.23 2.07 -14.26
CA ALA A 64 -17.58 2.16 -12.84
C ALA A 64 -16.34 2.26 -11.94
N GLY A 65 -15.28 1.50 -12.27
CA GLY A 65 -13.98 1.60 -11.59
C GLY A 65 -13.31 2.98 -11.76
N GLY A 66 -13.43 3.58 -12.95
CA GLY A 66 -12.96 4.94 -13.21
C GLY A 66 -13.71 6.01 -12.41
N ALA A 67 -15.05 5.91 -12.34
CA ALA A 67 -15.88 6.81 -11.54
C ALA A 67 -15.59 6.70 -10.03
N ALA A 68 -15.38 5.48 -9.53
CA ALA A 68 -15.00 5.21 -8.15
C ALA A 68 -13.61 5.78 -7.80
N LEU A 69 -12.64 5.68 -8.72
CA LEU A 69 -11.31 6.28 -8.55
C LEU A 69 -11.38 7.79 -8.41
N ILE A 70 -12.17 8.47 -9.26
CA ILE A 70 -12.31 9.93 -9.23
C ILE A 70 -13.02 10.36 -7.94
N ALA A 71 -14.12 9.71 -7.58
CA ALA A 71 -14.84 10.01 -6.35
C ALA A 71 -13.98 9.76 -5.09
N GLY A 72 -13.22 8.66 -5.07
CA GLY A 72 -12.28 8.33 -3.99
C GLY A 72 -11.12 9.33 -3.91
N LEU A 73 -10.58 9.78 -5.05
CA LEU A 73 -9.51 10.77 -5.10
C LEU A 73 -9.96 12.15 -4.62
N VAL A 74 -11.16 12.57 -5.03
CA VAL A 74 -11.78 13.83 -4.59
C VAL A 74 -12.02 13.81 -3.08
N MET A 75 -12.49 12.69 -2.52
CA MET A 75 -12.72 12.62 -1.08
C MET A 75 -11.43 12.49 -0.26
N ALA A 76 -10.42 11.79 -0.78
CA ALA A 76 -9.09 11.71 -0.15
C ALA A 76 -8.40 13.08 -0.03
N TRP A 77 -8.71 14.02 -0.94
CA TRP A 77 -8.21 15.40 -0.86
C TRP A 77 -8.86 16.22 0.25
N VAL A 78 -10.09 15.91 0.64
CA VAL A 78 -10.85 16.70 1.64
C VAL A 78 -10.59 16.21 3.06
N ARG A 79 -10.34 14.92 3.25
CA ARG A 79 -10.03 14.30 4.56
C ARG A 79 -8.91 13.28 4.39
N GLY A 80 -7.75 13.55 4.98
CA GLY A 80 -6.62 12.59 5.05
C GLY A 80 -6.88 11.37 5.95
N ASP A 81 -8.13 11.11 6.35
CA ASP A 81 -8.54 9.98 7.17
C ASP A 81 -8.82 8.76 6.29
N LEU A 82 -7.93 7.77 6.36
CA LEU A 82 -7.98 6.54 5.57
C LEU A 82 -9.31 5.80 5.71
N PHE A 83 -9.88 5.81 6.93
CA PHE A 83 -11.17 5.18 7.22
C PHE A 83 -12.33 5.85 6.49
N THR A 84 -12.38 7.19 6.47
CA THR A 84 -13.46 7.90 5.78
C THR A 84 -13.41 7.65 4.28
N VAL A 85 -12.21 7.72 3.68
CA VAL A 85 -12.00 7.47 2.25
C VAL A 85 -12.41 6.04 1.86
N ALA A 86 -12.06 5.04 2.67
CA ALA A 86 -12.40 3.64 2.40
C ALA A 86 -13.92 3.41 2.39
N ILE A 87 -14.63 3.86 3.43
CA ILE A 87 -16.08 3.71 3.56
C ILE A 87 -16.78 4.37 2.38
N THR A 88 -16.33 5.55 1.99
CA THR A 88 -16.99 6.31 0.93
C THR A 88 -16.70 5.74 -0.45
N CYS A 89 -15.51 5.20 -0.68
CA CYS A 89 -15.19 4.48 -1.90
C CYS A 89 -16.07 3.23 -2.03
N CYS A 90 -16.26 2.47 -0.95
CA CYS A 90 -17.18 1.33 -0.92
C CYS A 90 -18.63 1.74 -1.23
N VAL A 91 -19.14 2.82 -0.62
CA VAL A 91 -20.50 3.31 -0.86
C VAL A 91 -20.67 3.77 -2.31
N VAL A 92 -19.69 4.49 -2.87
CA VAL A 92 -19.73 4.94 -4.27
C VAL A 92 -19.70 3.76 -5.24
N VAL A 93 -18.79 2.80 -5.06
CA VAL A 93 -18.74 1.58 -5.89
C VAL A 93 -20.07 0.82 -5.82
N PHE A 94 -20.66 0.71 -4.63
CA PHE A 94 -21.95 0.04 -4.45
C PHE A 94 -23.09 0.76 -5.18
N ILE A 95 -23.18 2.09 -5.07
CA ILE A 95 -24.22 2.87 -5.76
C ILE A 95 -24.01 2.82 -7.28
N VAL A 96 -22.77 2.95 -7.76
CA VAL A 96 -22.45 2.93 -9.19
C VAL A 96 -22.65 1.53 -9.77
N GLY A 97 -22.32 0.46 -9.04
CA GLY A 97 -22.59 -0.92 -9.44
C GLY A 97 -24.08 -1.33 -9.34
N LEU A 98 -24.92 -0.54 -8.65
CA LEU A 98 -26.37 -0.75 -8.63
C LEU A 98 -27.07 -0.03 -9.80
N ILE A 99 -26.44 1.03 -10.34
CA ILE A 99 -27.02 1.85 -11.41
C ILE A 99 -26.65 1.34 -12.83
N PHE A 100 -25.60 0.52 -12.94
CA PHE A 100 -25.04 -0.05 -14.18
C PHE A 100 -25.07 -1.58 -14.16
#